data_AF-A0A2S9FI87-F1
#
_entry.id   AF-A0A2S9FI87-F1
#
_cell.length_a   1.000
_cell.length_b   1.000
_cell.length_c   1.000
_cell.angle_alpha   90.00
_cell.angle_beta   90.00
_cell.angle_gamma   90.00
#
_symmetry.space_group_name_H-M   'P 1'
#
loop_
_entity.id
_entity.type
_entity.pdbx_description
1 polymer ?
#
loop_
_entity_poly.entity_id
_entity_poly.type
_entity_poly.pdbx_seq_one_letter_code
_entity_poly.pdbx_strand_id
1 'polypeptide(L)'
;ELHPTAAQQVQLYDWLVARGDNVLTGDSFFHLAGLGEPGALAGLNLCGAGRVVCLIDPVGDVYACPFAIHDKFLAGNILTSNGFQDVWQNSELFRELREPQSAGACTGCGHYDACRGGCMAAKFFTGLPMDGPDPECVQGYGEPALARERDKPKSSVDHSRAGGRNTPKGPIPLTLLSAPPRQPVGAGAPPKKFCNESPV
;
A
#
# COMPACT_ATOMS: atom_id res chain seq x y z
N GLU A 1 -20.27 -1.15 -4.58
CA GLU A 1 -18.89 -1.10 -5.07
C GLU A 1 -18.14 -0.07 -4.24
N LEU A 2 -16.99 -0.41 -3.64
CA LEU A 2 -16.25 0.47 -2.70
C LEU A 2 -15.04 1.16 -3.35
N HIS A 3 -15.03 1.24 -4.68
CA HIS A 3 -13.94 1.84 -5.46
C HIS A 3 -14.29 3.30 -5.81
N PRO A 4 -13.42 4.29 -5.51
CA PRO A 4 -13.66 5.69 -5.87
C PRO A 4 -13.76 5.88 -7.38
N THR A 5 -14.71 6.70 -7.84
CA THR A 5 -14.78 7.11 -9.25
C THR A 5 -13.66 8.09 -9.59
N ALA A 6 -13.35 8.28 -10.88
CA ALA A 6 -12.37 9.27 -11.32
C ALA A 6 -12.70 10.69 -10.79
N ALA A 7 -13.98 11.07 -10.77
CA ALA A 7 -14.41 12.36 -10.21
C ALA A 7 -14.17 12.44 -8.69
N GLN A 8 -14.36 11.33 -7.97
CA GLN A 8 -14.06 11.27 -6.53
C GLN A 8 -12.54 11.32 -6.25
N GLN A 9 -11.71 10.75 -7.11
CA GLN A 9 -10.24 10.86 -7.01
C GLN A 9 -9.79 12.32 -7.18
N VAL A 10 -10.37 13.06 -8.14
CA VAL A 10 -10.11 14.51 -8.30
C VAL A 10 -10.59 15.30 -7.09
N GLN A 11 -11.79 15.00 -6.57
CA GLN A 11 -12.30 15.64 -5.36
C GLN A 11 -11.38 15.41 -4.15
N LEU A 12 -10.85 14.18 -4.00
CA LEU A 12 -9.90 13.85 -2.95
C LEU A 12 -8.58 14.62 -3.14
N TYR A 13 -8.06 14.69 -4.36
CA TYR A 13 -6.88 15.47 -4.70
C TYR A 13 -7.04 16.95 -4.31
N ASP A 14 -8.11 17.60 -4.77
CA ASP A 14 -8.38 19.01 -4.48
C ASP A 14 -8.49 19.26 -2.97
N TRP A 15 -9.13 18.33 -2.28
CA TRP A 15 -9.23 18.39 -0.83
C TRP A 15 -7.84 18.29 -0.19
N LEU A 16 -7.01 17.32 -0.58
CA LEU A 16 -5.65 17.16 -0.03
C LEU A 16 -4.78 18.40 -0.26
N VAL A 17 -4.74 18.92 -1.48
CA VAL A 17 -3.99 20.15 -1.81
C VAL A 17 -4.45 21.32 -0.96
N ALA A 18 -5.76 21.48 -0.77
CA ALA A 18 -6.33 22.58 0.02
C ALA A 18 -6.00 22.49 1.53
N ARG A 19 -5.58 21.33 2.05
CA ARG A 19 -5.20 21.17 3.47
C ARG A 19 -3.68 21.19 3.66
N GLY A 20 -2.91 20.86 2.62
CA GLY A 20 -1.46 20.78 2.68
C GLY A 20 -0.99 19.92 3.86
N ASP A 21 0.00 20.41 4.60
CA ASP A 21 0.64 19.67 5.71
C ASP A 21 -0.27 19.44 6.93
N ASN A 22 -1.48 20.02 6.96
CA ASN A 22 -2.46 19.72 8.00
C ASN A 22 -3.02 18.30 7.89
N VAL A 23 -2.82 17.62 6.75
CA VAL A 23 -3.17 16.22 6.56
C VAL A 23 -1.94 15.49 6.07
N LEU A 24 -1.35 14.69 6.96
CA LEU A 24 -0.26 13.80 6.59
C LEU A 24 -0.84 12.62 5.81
N THR A 25 -0.73 12.69 4.49
CA THR A 25 -0.89 11.51 3.66
C THR A 25 0.32 10.63 3.86
N GLY A 26 0.11 9.36 4.22
CA GLY A 26 1.13 8.35 4.00
C GLY A 26 1.57 8.35 2.54
N ASP A 27 2.62 7.61 2.25
CA ASP A 27 3.16 7.47 0.89
C ASP A 27 2.10 6.95 -0.12
N SER A 28 1.01 6.35 0.31
CA SER A 28 0.02 5.64 -0.53
C SER A 28 -0.76 6.38 -1.64
N PHE A 29 -0.64 7.69 -1.87
CA PHE A 29 -1.45 8.42 -2.89
C PHE A 29 -0.67 8.89 -4.14
N PHE A 30 0.42 8.22 -4.49
CA PHE A 30 1.29 8.57 -5.62
C PHE A 30 0.56 8.77 -6.96
N HIS A 31 -0.50 8.01 -7.23
CA HIS A 31 -1.26 8.10 -8.48
C HIS A 31 -1.98 9.45 -8.63
N LEU A 32 -2.39 10.08 -7.52
CA LEU A 32 -3.01 11.40 -7.52
C LEU A 32 -2.03 12.52 -7.87
N ALA A 33 -0.72 12.32 -7.66
CA ALA A 33 0.28 13.32 -7.99
C ALA A 33 0.30 13.65 -9.50
N GLY A 34 -0.22 12.78 -10.36
CA GLY A 34 -0.38 13.05 -11.78
C GLY A 34 -1.51 14.03 -12.16
N LEU A 35 -2.31 14.53 -11.20
CA LEU A 35 -3.42 15.46 -11.45
C LEU A 35 -3.01 16.93 -11.47
N GLY A 36 -1.85 17.29 -10.92
CA GLY A 36 -1.37 18.67 -10.90
C GLY A 36 0.12 18.80 -11.12
N GLU A 37 0.65 19.98 -10.83
CA GLU A 37 2.07 20.26 -10.99
C GLU A 37 2.92 19.41 -10.02
N PRO A 38 4.13 18.99 -10.43
CA PRO A 38 5.04 18.26 -9.56
C PRO A 38 5.25 18.97 -8.22
N GLY A 39 4.97 18.28 -7.12
CA GLY A 39 5.10 18.82 -5.76
C GLY A 39 3.86 19.56 -5.22
N ALA A 40 2.76 19.64 -5.98
CA ALA A 40 1.49 20.20 -5.48
C ALA A 40 0.88 19.39 -4.32
N LEU A 41 1.09 18.07 -4.32
CA LEU A 41 0.82 17.21 -3.17
C LEU A 41 2.10 16.98 -2.39
N ALA A 42 2.06 17.30 -1.09
CA ALA A 42 3.14 16.97 -0.17
C ALA A 42 3.27 15.45 -0.01
N GLY A 43 4.51 14.96 0.08
CA GLY A 43 4.81 13.54 0.29
C GLY A 43 5.77 12.97 -0.74
N LEU A 44 6.00 11.66 -0.65
CA LEU A 44 6.78 10.93 -1.63
C LEU A 44 5.95 10.77 -2.90
N ASN A 45 6.58 11.02 -4.04
CA ASN A 45 5.99 10.87 -5.38
C ASN A 45 6.53 9.64 -6.11
N LEU A 46 7.10 8.70 -5.36
CA LEU A 46 7.75 7.48 -5.84
C LEU A 46 7.46 6.31 -4.91
N CYS A 47 7.42 5.10 -5.45
CA CYS A 47 7.17 3.89 -4.67
C CYS A 47 8.23 3.71 -3.56
N GLY A 48 7.78 3.69 -2.31
CA GLY A 48 8.66 3.56 -1.15
C GLY A 48 9.20 2.15 -0.87
N ALA A 49 8.74 1.13 -1.62
CA ALA A 49 9.01 -0.27 -1.33
C ALA A 49 10.50 -0.60 -1.30
N GLY A 50 10.99 -1.10 -0.16
CA GLY A 50 12.42 -1.34 0.07
C GLY A 50 13.30 -0.08 0.11
N ARG A 51 12.74 1.12 -0.03
CA ARG A 51 13.46 2.41 -0.04
C ARG A 51 13.26 3.18 1.26
N VAL A 52 12.01 3.36 1.66
CA VAL A 52 11.60 4.08 2.87
C VAL A 52 10.61 3.28 3.72
N VAL A 53 10.06 2.19 3.17
CA VAL A 53 9.13 1.30 3.86
C VAL A 53 9.48 -0.17 3.56
N CYS A 54 9.24 -1.02 4.55
CA CYS A 54 9.14 -2.48 4.42
C CYS A 54 8.15 -2.99 5.46
N LEU A 55 7.66 -4.20 5.29
CA LEU A 55 6.89 -4.92 6.30
C LEU A 55 7.78 -5.97 6.95
N ILE A 56 7.74 -6.08 8.28
CA ILE A 56 8.22 -7.26 8.99
C ILE A 56 6.99 -7.95 9.56
N ASP A 57 6.77 -9.20 9.19
CA ASP A 57 5.62 -9.96 9.63
C ASP A 57 5.85 -10.62 11.01
N PRO A 58 4.83 -11.26 11.62
CA PRO A 58 4.97 -11.85 12.95
C PRO A 58 5.95 -13.03 13.07
N VAL A 59 6.34 -13.68 11.95
CA VAL A 59 7.33 -14.77 11.95
C VAL A 59 8.73 -14.27 11.56
N GLY A 60 8.86 -12.96 11.30
CA GLY A 60 10.11 -12.29 11.03
C GLY A 60 10.42 -12.12 9.55
N ASP A 61 9.53 -12.52 8.65
CA ASP A 61 9.71 -12.32 7.20
C ASP A 61 9.62 -10.84 6.85
N VAL A 62 10.55 -10.39 6.02
CA VAL A 62 10.67 -8.99 5.63
C VAL A 62 10.24 -8.85 4.17
N TYR A 63 9.13 -8.15 3.93
CA TYR A 63 8.62 -7.86 2.59
C TYR A 63 8.88 -6.40 2.19
N ALA A 64 9.05 -6.14 0.90
CA ALA A 64 9.35 -4.79 0.40
C ALA A 64 8.25 -3.75 0.69
N CYS A 65 6.99 -4.17 0.80
CA CYS A 65 5.87 -3.26 1.03
C CYS A 65 4.77 -3.98 1.83
N PRO A 66 4.07 -3.29 2.76
CA PRO A 66 2.92 -3.85 3.49
C PRO A 66 1.78 -4.34 2.60
N PHE A 67 1.68 -3.80 1.39
CA PHE A 67 0.70 -4.21 0.40
C PHE A 67 1.24 -5.26 -0.59
N ALA A 68 2.49 -5.73 -0.41
CA ALA A 68 3.21 -6.65 -1.28
C ALA A 68 3.64 -7.93 -0.54
N ILE A 69 2.74 -8.55 0.23
CA ILE A 69 3.03 -9.77 1.00
C ILE A 69 2.96 -10.99 0.08
N HIS A 70 4.03 -11.23 -0.65
CA HIS A 70 4.17 -12.31 -1.63
C HIS A 70 5.65 -12.67 -1.78
N ASP A 71 5.97 -13.94 -2.09
CA ASP A 71 7.36 -14.44 -2.13
C ASP A 71 8.27 -13.64 -3.07
N LYS A 72 7.73 -13.15 -4.20
CA LYS A 72 8.46 -12.25 -5.12
C LYS A 72 8.96 -10.95 -4.48
N PHE A 73 8.37 -10.54 -3.36
CA PHE A 73 8.73 -9.33 -2.63
C PHE A 73 9.32 -9.65 -1.24
N LEU A 74 9.63 -10.91 -0.96
CA LEU A 74 10.32 -11.34 0.25
C LEU A 74 11.81 -11.04 0.13
N ALA A 75 12.32 -10.20 1.04
CA ALA A 75 13.71 -9.78 1.08
C ALA A 75 14.59 -10.64 2.00
N GLY A 76 13.97 -11.39 2.92
CA GLY A 76 14.67 -12.23 3.90
C GLY A 76 13.85 -12.40 5.18
N ASN A 77 14.48 -12.92 6.22
CA ASN A 77 13.87 -13.07 7.54
C ASN A 77 14.83 -12.62 8.65
N ILE A 78 14.36 -11.80 9.59
CA ILE A 78 15.22 -11.19 10.62
C ILE A 78 15.91 -12.20 11.54
N LEU A 79 15.36 -13.41 11.67
CA LEU A 79 15.88 -14.46 12.55
C LEU A 79 16.96 -15.31 11.87
N THR A 80 16.95 -15.37 10.54
CA THR A 80 17.84 -16.26 9.76
C THR A 80 18.80 -15.50 8.84
N SER A 81 18.55 -14.22 8.59
CA SER A 81 19.28 -13.37 7.64
C SER A 81 20.12 -12.29 8.35
N ASN A 82 20.85 -12.68 9.41
CA ASN A 82 21.73 -11.78 10.18
C ASN A 82 21.07 -10.48 10.72
N GLY A 83 19.77 -10.53 11.00
CA GLY A 83 19.02 -9.41 11.57
C GLY A 83 18.47 -8.43 10.52
N PHE A 84 17.64 -7.49 10.98
CA PHE A 84 16.96 -6.54 10.11
C PHE A 84 17.91 -5.64 9.31
N GLN A 85 19.01 -5.20 9.93
CA GLN A 85 19.97 -4.31 9.26
C GLN A 85 20.55 -4.95 7.99
N ASP A 86 20.89 -6.24 8.05
CA ASP A 86 21.45 -6.95 6.90
C ASP A 86 20.41 -7.10 5.79
N VAL A 87 19.18 -7.50 6.12
CA VAL A 87 18.08 -7.55 5.15
C VAL A 87 17.82 -6.18 4.53
N TRP A 88 17.78 -5.12 5.34
CA TRP A 88 17.53 -3.76 4.86
C TRP A 88 18.65 -3.25 3.94
N GLN A 89 19.91 -3.48 4.28
CA GLN A 89 21.04 -2.89 3.54
C GLN A 89 21.49 -3.77 2.36
N ASN A 90 21.42 -5.09 2.51
CA ASN A 90 22.13 -6.03 1.66
C ASN A 90 21.23 -7.01 0.90
N SER A 91 19.92 -7.09 1.18
CA SER A 91 19.04 -7.97 0.40
C SER A 91 19.08 -7.61 -1.09
N GLU A 92 19.18 -8.64 -1.93
CA GLU A 92 19.23 -8.50 -3.39
C GLU A 92 18.00 -7.72 -3.90
N LEU A 93 16.82 -8.09 -3.41
CA LEU A 93 15.56 -7.44 -3.75
C LEU A 93 15.56 -5.94 -3.42
N PHE A 94 15.96 -5.53 -2.21
CA PHE A 94 15.91 -4.10 -1.87
C PHE A 94 16.96 -3.31 -2.64
N ARG A 95 18.12 -3.90 -2.95
CA ARG A 95 19.11 -3.28 -3.82
C ARG A 95 18.54 -3.06 -5.22
N GLU A 96 17.91 -4.08 -5.81
CA GLU A 96 17.25 -3.97 -7.12
C GLU A 96 16.15 -2.90 -7.12
N LEU A 97 15.28 -2.89 -6.11
CA LEU A 97 14.20 -1.90 -5.99
C LEU A 97 14.71 -0.47 -5.81
N ARG A 98 15.95 -0.27 -5.32
CA ARG A 98 16.57 1.05 -5.16
C ARG A 98 17.22 1.57 -6.44
N GLU A 99 17.52 0.69 -7.40
CA GLU A 99 18.05 1.12 -8.69
C GLU A 99 17.05 2.00 -9.46
N PRO A 100 17.53 2.90 -10.33
CA PRO A 100 16.68 3.66 -11.24
C PRO A 100 15.75 2.74 -12.03
N GLN A 101 14.45 2.98 -11.93
CA GLN A 101 13.44 2.16 -12.60
C GLN A 101 13.13 2.71 -13.99
N SER A 102 12.85 1.83 -14.94
CA SER A 102 12.35 2.23 -16.27
C SER A 102 10.94 2.82 -16.15
N ALA A 103 10.68 3.87 -16.94
CA ALA A 103 9.34 4.44 -17.05
C ALA A 103 8.36 3.51 -17.80
N GLY A 104 8.86 2.52 -18.56
CA GLY A 104 8.02 1.54 -19.23
C GLY A 104 6.98 2.18 -20.15
N ALA A 105 5.74 1.74 -20.06
CA ALA A 105 4.58 2.31 -20.74
C ALA A 105 4.35 3.79 -20.42
N CYS A 106 4.92 4.32 -19.33
CA CYS A 106 4.82 5.72 -18.94
C CYS A 106 5.92 6.61 -19.53
N THR A 107 6.87 6.10 -20.33
CA THR A 107 8.03 6.87 -20.87
C THR A 107 7.61 8.13 -21.64
N GLY A 108 6.46 8.12 -22.32
CA GLY A 108 5.93 9.27 -23.05
C GLY A 108 4.89 10.10 -22.29
N CYS A 109 4.60 9.78 -21.03
CA CYS A 109 3.58 10.47 -20.24
C CYS A 109 4.16 11.76 -19.65
N GLY A 110 3.52 12.91 -19.93
CA GLY A 110 3.93 14.21 -19.39
C GLY A 110 3.87 14.34 -17.86
N HIS A 111 3.25 13.37 -17.19
CA HIS A 111 3.10 13.33 -15.73
C HIS A 111 4.02 12.29 -15.05
N TYR A 112 4.92 11.64 -15.80
CA TYR A 112 5.77 10.58 -15.24
C TYR A 112 6.63 11.07 -14.08
N ASP A 113 7.18 12.29 -14.15
CA ASP A 113 7.98 12.84 -13.06
C ASP A 113 7.17 13.10 -11.78
N ALA A 114 5.85 13.27 -11.92
CA ALA A 114 4.95 13.52 -10.81
C ALA A 114 4.51 12.23 -10.11
N CYS A 115 4.31 11.11 -10.81
CA CYS A 115 3.81 9.86 -10.19
C CYS A 115 4.77 8.66 -10.23
N ARG A 116 5.83 8.75 -11.05
CA ARG A 116 6.83 7.69 -11.29
C ARG A 116 6.23 6.34 -11.70
N GLY A 117 5.08 6.35 -12.35
CA GLY A 117 4.39 5.14 -12.80
C GLY A 117 3.56 4.43 -11.71
N GLY A 118 3.40 5.04 -10.54
CA GLY A 118 2.48 4.59 -9.48
C GLY A 118 2.92 3.37 -8.67
N CYS A 119 1.95 2.67 -8.10
CA CYS A 119 2.11 1.60 -7.13
C CYS A 119 2.43 0.25 -7.77
N MET A 120 3.63 -0.26 -7.49
CA MET A 120 4.06 -1.61 -7.87
C MET A 120 3.12 -2.71 -7.36
N ALA A 121 2.71 -2.63 -6.09
CA ALA A 121 1.87 -3.66 -5.48
C ALA A 121 0.49 -3.73 -6.14
N ALA A 122 -0.09 -2.56 -6.48
CA ALA A 122 -1.36 -2.48 -7.20
C ALA A 122 -1.25 -3.14 -8.58
N LYS A 123 -0.18 -2.85 -9.35
CA LYS A 123 0.07 -3.52 -10.64
C LYS A 123 0.18 -5.02 -10.46
N PHE A 124 1.02 -5.47 -9.53
CA PHE A 124 1.27 -6.89 -9.31
C PHE A 124 -0.01 -7.66 -8.99
N PHE A 125 -0.78 -7.26 -7.97
CA PHE A 125 -1.97 -8.01 -7.55
C PHE A 125 -3.18 -7.85 -8.48
N THR A 126 -3.18 -6.82 -9.33
CA THR A 126 -4.15 -6.72 -10.43
C THR A 126 -3.70 -7.49 -11.68
N GLY A 127 -2.50 -8.08 -11.69
CA GLY A 127 -1.99 -8.82 -12.84
C GLY A 127 -1.53 -7.92 -13.99
N LEU A 128 -1.27 -6.63 -13.72
CA LEU A 128 -0.64 -5.74 -14.69
C LEU A 128 0.89 -5.93 -14.66
N PRO A 129 1.56 -5.74 -15.80
CA PRO A 129 3.01 -5.82 -15.86
C PRO A 129 3.65 -4.66 -15.07
N MET A 130 4.84 -4.89 -14.54
CA MET A 130 5.55 -3.92 -13.68
C MET A 130 5.87 -2.59 -14.37
N ASP A 131 6.15 -2.66 -15.67
CA ASP A 131 6.39 -1.54 -16.57
C ASP A 131 5.09 -0.99 -17.19
N GLY A 132 3.92 -1.51 -16.81
CA GLY A 132 2.61 -1.01 -17.21
C GLY A 132 2.13 0.20 -16.40
N PRO A 133 0.97 0.78 -16.74
CA PRO A 133 0.36 1.85 -15.96
C PRO A 133 -0.14 1.34 -14.61
N ASP A 134 -0.23 2.23 -13.62
CA ASP A 134 -0.98 1.98 -12.40
C ASP A 134 -2.47 1.71 -12.73
N PRO A 135 -3.14 0.72 -12.10
CA PRO A 135 -4.59 0.55 -12.18
C PRO A 135 -5.38 1.84 -11.95
N GLU A 136 -4.92 2.69 -11.03
CA GLU A 136 -5.51 3.96 -10.61
C GLU A 136 -4.93 5.16 -11.38
N CYS A 137 -4.28 4.93 -12.52
CA CYS A 137 -3.68 6.00 -13.31
C CYS A 137 -4.75 7.06 -13.66
N VAL A 138 -4.55 8.28 -13.15
CA VAL A 138 -5.49 9.41 -13.29
C VAL A 138 -5.68 9.88 -14.73
N GLN A 139 -4.78 9.48 -15.64
CA GLN A 139 -4.91 9.70 -17.08
C GLN A 139 -5.81 8.66 -17.77
N GLY A 140 -6.35 7.69 -17.01
CA GLY A 140 -7.25 6.65 -17.50
C GLY A 140 -6.55 5.47 -18.18
N TYR A 141 -5.21 5.42 -18.22
CA TYR A 141 -4.48 4.32 -18.89
C TYR A 141 -4.57 2.97 -18.17
N GLY A 142 -4.95 2.97 -16.87
CA GLY A 142 -5.12 1.74 -16.08
C GLY A 142 -6.35 0.94 -16.51
N GLU A 143 -7.50 1.58 -16.68
CA GLU A 143 -8.77 0.95 -17.03
C GLU A 143 -8.72 0.05 -18.28
N PRO A 144 -8.21 0.48 -19.45
CA PRO A 144 -8.12 -0.38 -20.62
C PRO A 144 -7.10 -1.52 -20.44
N ALA A 145 -6.09 -1.35 -19.57
CA ALA A 145 -5.17 -2.42 -19.23
C ALA A 145 -5.86 -3.47 -18.33
N LEU A 146 -6.71 -3.04 -17.40
CA LEU A 146 -7.52 -3.91 -16.55
C LEU A 146 -8.62 -4.64 -17.35
N ALA A 147 -9.11 -4.09 -18.46
CA ALA A 147 -10.12 -4.77 -19.28
C ALA A 147 -9.59 -6.05 -19.99
N ARG A 148 -8.27 -6.23 -20.06
CA ARG A 148 -7.64 -7.38 -20.73
C ARG A 148 -7.59 -8.61 -19.81
N GLU A 149 -7.45 -9.77 -20.44
CA GLU A 149 -7.16 -11.03 -19.74
C GLU A 149 -5.79 -10.96 -19.07
N ARG A 150 -5.74 -11.39 -17.80
CA ARG A 150 -4.59 -11.21 -16.90
C ARG A 150 -4.54 -12.32 -15.86
N ASP A 151 -3.34 -12.76 -15.53
CA ASP A 151 -3.10 -13.63 -14.39
C ASP A 151 -2.92 -12.79 -13.12
N LYS A 152 -3.82 -12.99 -12.15
CA LYS A 152 -3.75 -12.30 -10.86
C LYS A 152 -2.99 -13.17 -9.86
N PRO A 153 -1.81 -12.74 -9.39
CA PRO A 153 -1.10 -13.44 -8.34
C PRO A 153 -1.98 -13.55 -7.09
N LYS A 154 -1.97 -14.72 -6.47
CA LYS A 154 -2.54 -14.91 -5.13
C LYS A 154 -1.44 -14.64 -4.11
N SER A 155 -1.79 -14.12 -2.94
CA SER A 155 -0.86 -14.14 -1.80
C SER A 155 -0.35 -15.58 -1.61
N SER A 156 0.97 -15.74 -1.55
CA SER A 156 1.63 -17.03 -1.32
C SER A 156 1.46 -17.51 0.13
N VAL A 157 1.09 -16.59 1.02
CA VAL A 157 1.12 -16.79 2.46
C VAL A 157 -0.26 -16.62 3.08
N ASP A 158 -0.71 -17.69 3.72
CA ASP A 158 -1.72 -17.69 4.77
C ASP A 158 -1.05 -18.14 6.06
N HIS A 159 -0.53 -17.18 6.82
CA HIS A 159 0.03 -17.42 8.15
C HIS A 159 -1.05 -17.38 9.25
N SER A 160 -2.33 -17.28 8.88
CA SER A 160 -3.42 -17.45 9.83
C SER A 160 -3.33 -18.86 10.39
N ARG A 161 -3.30 -19.01 11.71
CA ARG A 161 -3.34 -20.34 12.32
C ARG A 161 -4.65 -21.02 11.91
N ALA A 162 -4.57 -22.03 11.04
CA ALA A 162 -5.69 -22.89 10.70
C ALA A 162 -6.01 -23.85 11.87
N GLY A 163 -6.62 -23.32 12.93
CA GLY A 163 -7.17 -24.10 14.06
C GLY A 163 -6.13 -24.77 14.98
N GLY A 164 -6.47 -24.86 16.26
CA GLY A 164 -5.81 -25.77 17.20
C GLY A 164 -6.39 -27.18 17.10
N ARG A 165 -5.85 -28.13 17.89
CA ARG A 165 -6.26 -29.56 17.92
C ARG A 165 -7.78 -29.78 18.13
N ASN A 166 -8.50 -28.78 18.64
CA ASN A 166 -9.95 -28.78 18.91
C ASN A 166 -10.74 -27.68 18.17
N THR A 167 -10.15 -26.95 17.21
CA THR A 167 -10.86 -25.87 16.48
C THR A 167 -10.95 -26.21 14.99
N PRO A 168 -12.14 -26.15 14.37
CA PRO A 168 -12.30 -26.49 12.95
C PRO A 168 -11.46 -25.58 12.05
N LYS A 169 -10.88 -26.14 10.99
CA LYS A 169 -10.30 -25.38 9.87
C LYS A 169 -11.44 -24.74 9.08
N GLY A 170 -11.86 -23.56 9.51
CA GLY A 170 -12.87 -22.78 8.80
C GLY A 170 -12.71 -21.28 9.09
N PRO A 171 -13.18 -20.41 8.19
CA PRO A 171 -13.19 -18.97 8.44
C PRO A 171 -13.94 -18.70 9.75
N ILE A 172 -13.34 -17.91 10.64
CA ILE A 172 -13.98 -17.50 11.90
C ILE A 172 -15.07 -16.49 11.54
N PRO A 173 -16.36 -16.81 11.71
CA PRO A 173 -17.43 -15.87 11.43
C PRO A 173 -17.29 -14.66 12.37
N LEU A 174 -17.14 -13.47 11.79
CA LEU A 174 -17.14 -12.22 12.54
C LEU A 174 -18.59 -11.85 12.87
N THR A 175 -18.93 -11.86 14.15
CA THR A 175 -20.16 -11.21 14.62
C THR A 175 -19.92 -9.71 14.66
N LEU A 176 -20.40 -8.99 13.65
CA LEU A 176 -20.37 -7.53 13.65
C LEU A 176 -21.27 -7.01 14.77
N LEU A 177 -20.66 -6.53 15.85
CA LEU A 177 -21.39 -5.79 16.87
C LEU A 177 -21.67 -4.39 16.32
N SER A 178 -22.93 -4.07 16.08
CA SER A 178 -23.36 -2.70 15.86
C SER A 178 -23.06 -1.90 17.13
N ALA A 179 -22.14 -0.94 17.02
CA ALA A 179 -21.91 0.00 18.11
C ALA A 179 -23.24 0.74 18.38
N PRO A 180 -23.75 0.77 19.63
CA PRO A 180 -24.85 1.65 19.95
C PRO A 180 -24.43 3.10 19.65
N PRO A 181 -25.37 3.98 19.28
CA PRO A 181 -25.06 5.37 18.97
C PRO A 181 -24.22 5.97 20.09
N ARG A 182 -23.06 6.53 19.74
CA ARG A 182 -22.16 7.19 20.70
C ARG A 182 -22.95 8.27 21.42
N GLN A 183 -23.25 8.08 22.71
CA GLN A 183 -23.64 9.19 23.55
C GLN A 183 -22.47 10.19 23.61
N PRO A 184 -22.73 11.51 23.60
CA PRO A 184 -21.68 12.50 23.73
C PRO A 184 -20.98 12.29 25.07
N VAL A 185 -19.74 11.79 25.02
CA VAL A 185 -18.92 11.59 26.20
C VAL A 185 -18.45 12.98 26.62
N GLY A 186 -18.91 13.45 27.77
CA GLY A 186 -18.39 14.68 28.37
C GLY A 186 -16.87 14.58 28.54
N ALA A 187 -16.17 15.68 28.26
CA ALA A 187 -14.73 15.80 28.44
C ALA A 187 -14.34 15.41 29.88
N GLY A 188 -13.72 14.25 30.07
CA GLY A 188 -13.23 13.82 31.38
C GLY A 188 -13.39 12.33 31.74
N ALA A 189 -13.97 11.48 30.88
CA ALA A 189 -13.99 10.04 31.15
C ALA A 189 -12.66 9.36 30.78
N PRO A 190 -12.00 8.61 31.69
CA PRO A 190 -10.74 7.94 31.39
C PRO A 190 -10.93 6.79 30.38
N PRO A 191 -9.94 6.55 29.48
CA PRO A 191 -10.05 5.50 28.46
C PRO A 191 -10.08 4.11 29.11
N LYS A 192 -11.02 3.26 28.65
CA LYS A 192 -11.23 1.91 29.21
C LYS A 192 -10.18 0.86 28.78
N LYS A 193 -9.33 1.15 27.78
CA LYS A 193 -8.30 0.23 27.24
C LYS A 193 -7.11 1.02 26.67
N PHE A 194 -5.90 0.46 26.81
CA PHE A 194 -4.65 1.02 26.29
C PHE A 194 -4.65 1.28 24.77
N CYS A 195 -5.42 0.52 23.98
CA CYS A 195 -5.47 0.67 22.52
C CYS A 195 -6.34 1.84 22.03
N ASN A 196 -6.92 2.63 22.94
CA ASN A 196 -7.75 3.78 22.60
C ASN A 196 -6.94 5.08 22.45
N GLU A 197 -5.62 5.01 22.55
CA GLU A 197 -4.73 6.13 22.33
C GLU A 197 -4.27 6.13 20.86
N SER A 198 -4.48 7.24 20.16
CA SER A 198 -3.63 7.60 19.02
C SER A 198 -2.23 7.81 19.58
N PRO A 199 -1.17 7.20 19.01
CA PRO A 199 0.17 7.61 19.35
C PRO A 199 0.37 9.00 18.75
N VAL A 200 0.09 9.99 19.60
CA VAL A 200 0.18 11.44 19.36
C VAL A 200 -0.82 12.01 18.35
#